data_AF-A0A966J758-F1
#
_entry.id   AF-A0A966J758-F1
#
_cell.length_a   1.000
_cell.length_b   1.000
_cell.length_c   1.000
_cell.angle_alpha   90.00
_cell.angle_beta   90.00
_cell.angle_gamma   90.00
#
_symmetry.space_group_name_H-M   'P 1'
#
loop_
_entity.id
_entity.type
_entity.pdbx_description
1 polymer ?
#
loop_
_entity_poly.entity_id
_entity_poly.type
_entity_poly.pdbx_seq_one_letter_code
_entity_poly.pdbx_strand_id
1 'polypeptide(L)'
;MQATLTQWLAGISGTAFTWALAALIVVNVSAFVVFSTRGDRQLVERYTPWWLATNFFLLAIGVGIPAITAVTRLVILGAGAVVPDALFAAG
;
A
#
# COMPACT_ATOMS: atom_id res chain seq x y z
N MET A 1 -6.09 -9.72 22.69
CA MET A 1 -5.28 -8.60 22.14
C MET A 1 -4.67 -8.92 20.77
N GLN A 2 -4.02 -10.07 20.56
CA GLN A 2 -3.46 -10.45 19.25
C GLN A 2 -4.49 -10.44 18.10
N ALA A 3 -5.68 -11.02 18.30
CA ALA A 3 -6.73 -11.05 17.27
C ALA A 3 -7.14 -9.63 16.82
N THR A 4 -7.33 -8.71 17.77
CA THR A 4 -7.67 -7.30 17.51
C THR A 4 -6.58 -6.58 16.72
N LEU A 5 -5.30 -6.80 17.05
CA LEU A 5 -4.17 -6.25 16.30
C LEU A 5 -4.12 -6.78 14.86
N THR A 6 -4.30 -8.09 14.66
CA THR A 6 -4.29 -8.65 13.30
C THR A 6 -5.44 -8.18 12.43
N GLN A 7 -6.62 -7.94 13.03
CA GLN A 7 -7.79 -7.40 12.33
C GLN A 7 -7.60 -5.92 11.98
N TRP A 8 -7.00 -5.14 12.88
CA TRP A 8 -6.66 -3.74 12.61
C TRP A 8 -5.60 -3.61 11.50
N LEU A 9 -4.55 -4.44 11.51
CA LEU A 9 -3.56 -4.51 10.44
C LEU A 9 -4.21 -4.86 9.08
N ALA A 10 -5.14 -5.82 9.07
CA ALA A 10 -5.88 -6.16 7.85
C ALA A 10 -6.70 -4.97 7.33
N GLY A 11 -7.37 -4.23 8.23
CA GLY A 11 -8.13 -3.02 7.88
C GLY A 11 -7.27 -1.92 7.26
N ILE A 12 -6.08 -1.66 7.82
CA ILE A 12 -5.15 -0.67 7.28
C ILE A 12 -4.59 -1.10 5.93
N SER A 13 -4.22 -2.37 5.77
CA SER A 13 -3.73 -2.86 4.47
C SER A 13 -4.80 -2.75 3.37
N GLY A 14 -6.06 -3.07 3.68
CA GLY A 14 -7.15 -3.02 2.72
C GLY A 14 -7.52 -1.59 2.32
N THR A 15 -7.56 -0.67 3.28
CA THR A 15 -7.81 0.75 3.00
C THR A 15 -6.65 1.38 2.23
N ALA A 16 -5.41 1.14 2.64
CA ALA A 16 -4.22 1.63 1.93
C ALA A 16 -4.16 1.11 0.48
N PHE A 17 -4.45 -0.18 0.26
CA PHE A 17 -4.51 -0.77 -1.07
C PHE A 17 -5.62 -0.12 -1.92
N THR A 18 -6.82 0.02 -1.37
CA THR A 18 -7.98 0.58 -2.09
C THR A 18 -7.73 2.04 -2.49
N TRP A 19 -7.18 2.85 -1.57
CA TRP A 19 -6.83 4.24 -1.86
C TRP A 19 -5.68 4.37 -2.85
N ALA A 20 -4.66 3.52 -2.75
CA ALA A 20 -3.57 3.50 -3.73
C ALA A 20 -4.07 3.12 -5.13
N LEU A 21 -4.96 2.12 -5.23
CA LEU A 21 -5.58 1.72 -6.50
C LEU A 21 -6.46 2.83 -7.08
N ALA A 22 -7.30 3.45 -6.26
CA ALA A 22 -8.16 4.56 -6.68
C ALA A 22 -7.34 5.74 -7.17
N ALA A 23 -6.30 6.14 -6.43
CA ALA A 23 -5.40 7.21 -6.82
C ALA A 23 -4.66 6.89 -8.12
N LEU A 24 -4.22 5.64 -8.31
CA LEU A 24 -3.55 5.21 -9.55
C LEU A 24 -4.49 5.36 -10.75
N ILE A 25 -5.73 4.92 -10.62
CA ILE A 25 -6.74 5.09 -11.67
C ILE A 25 -6.94 6.58 -11.99
N VAL A 26 -7.12 7.44 -10.98
CA VAL A 26 -7.32 8.88 -11.17
C VAL A 26 -6.13 9.53 -11.88
N VAL A 27 -4.89 9.19 -11.48
CA VAL A 27 -3.67 9.74 -12.08
C VAL A 27 -3.50 9.29 -13.53
N ASN A 28 -3.86 8.04 -13.86
CA ASN A 28 -3.78 7.53 -15.23
C ASN A 28 -4.88 8.15 -16.12
N VAL A 29 -6.12 8.22 -15.64
CA VAL A 29 -7.24 8.80 -16.38
C VAL A 29 -7.02 10.29 -16.63
N SER A 30 -6.56 11.04 -15.63
CA SER A 30 -6.25 12.47 -15.80
C SER A 30 -5.13 12.70 -16.81
N ALA A 31 -4.06 11.90 -16.77
CA ALA A 31 -3.00 11.97 -17.76
C ALA A 31 -3.50 11.66 -19.18
N PHE A 32 -4.36 10.64 -19.33
CA PHE A 32 -5.00 10.31 -20.60
C PHE A 32 -5.84 11.48 -21.14
N VAL A 33 -6.67 12.11 -20.30
CA VAL A 33 -7.49 13.27 -20.69
C VAL A 33 -6.62 14.45 -21.11
N VAL A 34 -5.56 14.76 -20.35
CA VAL A 34 -4.64 15.85 -20.68
C VAL A 34 -3.89 15.59 -21.99
N PHE A 35 -3.42 14.36 -22.21
CA PHE A 35 -2.75 13.98 -23.44
C PHE A 35 -3.69 14.08 -24.65
N SER A 36 -4.92 13.59 -24.50
CA SER A 36 -5.96 13.62 -25.55
C SER A 36 -6.36 15.04 -25.95
N THR A 37 -6.29 16.00 -25.04
CA THR A 37 -6.76 17.38 -25.25
C THR A 37 -5.65 18.35 -25.65
N ARG A 38 -4.42 18.19 -25.13
CA ARG A 38 -3.35 19.17 -25.36
C ARG A 38 -2.48 18.91 -26.57
N GLY A 39 -2.31 17.67 -27.03
CA GLY A 39 -1.56 17.32 -28.26
C GLY A 39 -0.09 17.77 -28.33
N ASP A 40 0.43 18.46 -27.31
CA ASP A 40 1.75 19.08 -27.29
C ASP A 40 2.79 18.15 -26.67
N ARG A 41 3.70 17.64 -27.51
CA ARG A 41 4.74 16.68 -27.12
C ARG A 41 5.70 17.24 -26.09
N GLN A 42 5.97 18.54 -26.11
CA GLN A 42 6.94 19.16 -25.19
C GLN A 42 6.40 19.22 -23.76
N LEU A 43 5.07 19.37 -23.64
CA LEU A 43 4.36 19.34 -22.37
C LEU A 43 4.35 17.90 -21.81
N VAL A 44 4.14 16.90 -22.67
CA VAL A 44 4.17 15.49 -22.27
C VAL A 44 5.53 15.09 -21.73
N GLU A 45 6.63 15.37 -22.44
CA GLU A 45 7.98 15.00 -22.01
C GLU A 45 8.36 15.59 -20.65
N ARG A 46 7.90 16.82 -20.35
CA ARG A 46 8.18 17.49 -19.07
C ARG A 46 7.43 16.89 -17.89
N TYR A 47 6.18 16.46 -18.08
CA TYR A 47 5.34 15.92 -17.00
C TYR A 47 5.41 14.39 -16.90
N THR A 48 5.87 13.68 -17.93
CA THR A 48 6.08 12.23 -17.93
C THR A 48 6.90 11.74 -16.73
N PRO A 49 8.09 12.31 -16.38
CA PRO A 49 8.87 11.80 -15.26
C PRO A 49 8.14 11.94 -13.91
N TRP A 50 7.39 13.03 -13.71
CA TRP A 50 6.58 13.22 -12.51
C TRP A 50 5.38 12.26 -12.44
N TRP A 51 4.73 12.01 -13.58
CA TRP A 51 3.65 11.04 -13.68
C TRP A 51 4.14 9.62 -13.41
N LEU A 52 5.30 9.25 -13.97
CA LEU A 52 5.95 7.97 -13.74
C LEU A 52 6.32 7.78 -12.26
N ALA A 53 6.95 8.80 -11.65
CA ALA A 53 7.30 8.79 -10.23
C ALA A 53 6.07 8.61 -9.34
N THR A 54 4.95 9.27 -9.67
CA THR A 54 3.68 9.12 -8.94
C THR A 54 3.13 7.70 -9.06
N ASN A 55 3.14 7.13 -10.27
CA ASN A 55 2.71 5.74 -10.48
C ASN A 55 3.58 4.75 -9.68
N PHE A 56 4.92 4.89 -9.74
CA PHE A 56 5.83 4.05 -8.96
C PHE A 56 5.58 4.17 -7.46
N PHE A 57 5.35 5.39 -6.96
CA PHE A 57 5.05 5.63 -5.55
C PHE A 57 3.73 4.96 -5.13
N LEU A 58 2.67 5.10 -5.92
CA LEU A 58 1.38 4.47 -5.65
C LEU A 58 1.46 2.94 -5.71
N LEU A 59 2.26 2.40 -6.64
CA LEU A 59 2.50 0.97 -6.75
C LEU A 59 3.32 0.46 -5.55
N ALA A 60 4.34 1.20 -5.13
CA ALA A 60 5.13 0.90 -3.94
C ALA A 60 4.27 0.93 -2.66
N ILE A 61 3.31 1.85 -2.54
CA ILE A 61 2.36 1.86 -1.41
C ILE A 61 1.38 0.69 -1.51
N GLY A 62 0.75 0.51 -2.68
CA GLY A 62 -0.27 -0.50 -2.90
C GLY A 62 0.26 -1.93 -2.73
N VAL A 63 1.52 -2.18 -3.08
CA VAL A 63 2.15 -3.50 -2.88
C VAL A 63 2.92 -3.57 -1.56
N GLY A 64 3.66 -2.51 -1.22
CA GLY A 64 4.54 -2.48 -0.06
C GLY A 64 3.79 -2.52 1.27
N ILE A 65 2.69 -1.77 1.43
CA ILE A 65 1.94 -1.77 2.70
C ILE A 65 1.32 -3.14 2.98
N PRO A 66 0.61 -3.80 2.04
CA PRO A 66 0.12 -5.15 2.25
C PRO A 66 1.24 -6.17 2.49
N ALA A 67 2.37 -6.06 1.78
CA ALA A 67 3.51 -6.97 1.97
C ALA A 67 4.11 -6.84 3.39
N ILE A 68 4.37 -5.61 3.86
CA ILE A 68 4.86 -5.36 5.23
C ILE A 68 3.84 -5.88 6.25
N THR A 69 2.55 -5.60 6.05
CA THR A 69 1.47 -6.07 6.93
C THR A 69 1.45 -7.60 7.01
N ALA A 70 1.60 -8.30 5.88
CA ALA A 70 1.66 -9.76 5.84
C ALA A 70 2.88 -10.30 6.59
N VAL A 71 4.06 -9.72 6.38
CA VAL A 71 5.29 -10.08 7.11
C VAL A 71 5.10 -9.86 8.61
N THR A 72 4.55 -8.72 9.03
CA THR A 72 4.28 -8.45 10.45
C THR A 72 3.31 -9.47 11.05
N ARG A 73 2.25 -9.86 10.32
CA ARG A 73 1.32 -10.90 10.79
C ARG A 73 2.01 -12.24 10.96
N LEU A 74 2.88 -12.63 10.02
CA LEU A 74 3.67 -13.86 10.11
C LEU A 74 4.65 -13.83 11.30
N VAL A 75 5.30 -12.69 11.56
CA VAL A 75 6.17 -12.52 12.72
C VAL A 75 5.40 -12.65 14.03
N ILE A 76 4.21 -12.05 14.14
CA ILE A 76 3.37 -12.16 15.35
C ILE A 76 2.93 -13.60 15.59
N LEU A 77 2.48 -14.30 14.55
CA LEU A 77 2.08 -15.71 14.65
C LEU A 77 3.27 -16.61 15.00
N GLY A 78 4.44 -16.36 14.41
CA GLY A 78 5.67 -17.08 14.73
C GLY A 78 6.16 -16.81 16.15
N ALA A 79 6.11 -15.56 16.62
CA ALA A 79 6.49 -15.20 17.99
C ALA A 79 5.54 -15.85 19.02
N GLY A 80 4.25 -15.92 18.73
CA GLY A 80 3.27 -16.63 19.57
C GLY A 80 3.50 -18.14 19.65
N ALA A 81 4.14 -18.75 18.65
CA ALA A 81 4.49 -20.18 18.68
C ALA A 81 5.76 -20.48 19.50
N VAL A 82 6.62 -19.48 19.73
CA VAL A 82 7.92 -19.64 20.42
C VAL A 82 7.86 -19.20 21.89
N VAL A 83 6.93 -18.31 22.26
CA VAL A 83 6.72 -17.88 23.66
C VAL A 83 5.65 -18.76 24.32
N PRO A 84 5.99 -19.64 25.28
CA PRO A 84 5.00 -20.46 25.97
C PRO A 84 4.11 -19.58 26.88
N ASP A 85 2.80 -19.86 26.87
CA ASP A 85 1.76 -19.19 27.67
C ASP A 85 2.04 -19.14 29.19
N ALA A 86 3.01 -19.93 29.67
CA ALA A 86 3.45 -19.97 31.06
C ALA A 86 4.08 -18.66 31.58
N LEU A 87 4.59 -17.79 30.71
CA LEU A 87 5.16 -16.49 31.12
C LEU A 87 4.09 -15.41 31.36
N PHE A 88 2.87 -15.58 30.87
CA PHE A 88 1.78 -14.61 31.03
C PHE A 88 0.78 -14.98 32.13
N ALA A 89 0.91 -16.15 32.76
CA ALA A 89 0.05 -16.60 33.86
C ALA A 89 0.62 -16.31 35.27
N ALA A 90 1.81 -15.72 35.36
CA ALA A 90 2.51 -15.47 36.63
C ALA A 90 2.62 -13.97 37.01
N GLY A 91 1.84 -13.09 36.38
CA GLY A 91 1.81 -11.64 36.66
C GLY A 91 0.45 -11.16 37.14
#